data_AF-A0A850Q4H7-F1
#
_entry.id   AF-A0A850Q4H7-F1
#
_cell.length_a   1.000
_cell.length_b   1.000
_cell.length_c   1.000
_cell.angle_alpha   90.00
_cell.angle_beta   90.00
_cell.angle_gamma   90.00
#
_symmetry.space_group_name_H-M   'P 1'
#
loop_
_entity.id
_entity.type
_entity.pdbx_description
1 polymer ?
#
loop_
_entity_poly.entity_id
_entity_poly.type
_entity_poly.pdbx_seq_one_letter_code
_entity_poly.pdbx_strand_id
1 'polypeptide(L)' 'MSRPYQTKNIEQASAIIVVTQIDPLISFDDAGIATFTFPGTFEVANVIMMYESGLDVDARTILSIRNQLFKRIRGGRHE' A
#
# COMPACT_ATOMS: atom_id res chain seq x y z
N MET A 1 9.81 13.55 12.72
CA MET A 1 9.47 12.33 11.97
C MET A 1 7.99 12.09 12.10
N SER A 2 7.25 12.03 10.99
CA SER A 2 5.82 11.75 11.01
C SER A 2 5.59 10.28 11.37
N ARG A 3 4.43 9.97 11.97
CA ARG A 3 4.07 8.59 12.31
C ARG A 3 3.98 7.74 11.04
N PRO A 4 4.39 6.46 11.06
CA PRO A 4 4.16 5.53 9.96
C PRO A 4 2.69 5.50 9.56
N TYR A 5 2.44 5.35 8.27
CA TYR A 5 1.09 5.20 7.75
C TYR A 5 0.74 3.72 7.63
N GLN A 6 -0.49 3.37 8.02
CA GLN A 6 -0.98 2.00 7.98
C GLN A 6 -2.32 1.95 7.26
N THR A 7 -2.48 0.98 6.37
CA THR A 7 -3.76 0.72 5.70
C THR A 7 -3.99 -0.77 5.52
N LYS A 8 -5.25 -1.19 5.57
CA LYS A 8 -5.72 -2.53 5.16
C LYS A 8 -6.27 -2.51 3.73
N ASN A 9 -6.34 -1.34 3.09
CA ASN A 9 -6.83 -1.17 1.73
C ASN A 9 -5.71 -1.40 0.72
N ILE A 10 -5.82 -2.48 -0.05
CA ILE A 10 -4.82 -2.84 -1.07
C ILE A 10 -4.76 -1.86 -2.25
N GLU A 11 -5.88 -1.21 -2.60
CA GLU A 11 -5.92 -0.22 -3.69
C GLU A 11 -5.14 1.03 -3.29
N GLN A 12 -5.34 1.49 -2.05
CA GLN A 12 -4.60 2.61 -1.48
C GLN A 12 -3.11 2.30 -1.32
N ALA A 13 -2.78 1.10 -0.83
CA ALA A 13 -1.38 0.65 -0.77
C ALA A 13 -0.73 0.59 -2.16
N SER A 14 -1.48 0.14 -3.17
CA SER A 14 -1.01 0.11 -4.57
C SER A 14 -0.75 1.52 -5.09
N ALA A 15 -1.66 2.47 -4.85
CA ALA A 15 -1.48 3.87 -5.23
C ALA A 15 -0.23 4.50 -4.60
N ILE A 16 0.01 4.24 -3.30
CA ILE A 16 1.22 4.71 -2.60
C ILE A 16 2.47 4.17 -3.27
N ILE A 17 2.55 2.86 -3.54
CA ILE A 17 3.71 2.26 -4.21
C ILE A 17 3.91 2.85 -5.60
N VAL A 18 2.85 2.99 -6.39
CA VAL A 18 2.96 3.52 -7.76
C VAL A 18 3.56 4.93 -7.76
N VAL A 19 3.08 5.82 -6.89
CA VAL A 19 3.52 7.21 -6.87
C VAL A 19 4.86 7.39 -6.17
N THR A 20 5.09 6.69 -5.06
CA THR A 20 6.28 6.92 -4.22
C THR A 20 7.42 5.95 -4.49
N GLN A 21 7.14 4.82 -5.16
CA GLN A 21 8.07 3.68 -5.31
C GLN A 21 8.53 3.09 -3.97
N ILE A 22 7.80 3.36 -2.87
CA ILE A 22 8.10 2.84 -1.54
C ILE A 22 7.30 1.56 -1.33
N ASP A 23 8.00 0.46 -1.08
CA ASP A 23 7.39 -0.81 -0.69
C ASP A 23 6.89 -0.77 0.77
N PRO A 24 5.69 -1.32 1.06
CA PRO A 24 5.23 -1.47 2.42
C PRO A 24 5.87 -2.68 3.10
N LEU A 25 6.01 -2.57 4.42
CA LEU A 25 6.08 -3.74 5.28
C LEU A 25 4.68 -4.35 5.38
N ILE A 26 4.57 -5.65 5.11
CA ILE A 26 3.31 -6.40 5.21
C ILE A 26 3.35 -7.22 6.49
N SER A 27 2.38 -7.00 7.38
CA SER A 27 2.13 -7.84 8.55
C SER A 27 0.73 -8.44 8.50
N PHE A 28 0.51 -9.54 9.22
CA PHE A 28 -0.78 -10.17 9.36
C PHE A 28 -1.22 -10.12 10.82
N ASP A 29 -2.49 -9.81 11.05
CA ASP A 29 -3.10 -9.98 12.38
C ASP A 29 -3.53 -11.44 12.62
N ASP A 30 -4.01 -11.74 13.82
CA ASP A 30 -4.44 -13.10 14.22
C ASP A 30 -5.61 -13.64 13.36
N ALA A 31 -6.35 -12.75 12.70
CA ALA A 31 -7.41 -13.11 11.75
C ALA A 31 -6.88 -13.34 10.31
N GLY A 32 -5.56 -13.22 10.11
CA GLY A 32 -4.90 -13.37 8.83
C GLY A 32 -5.18 -12.22 7.86
N ILE A 33 -5.54 -11.03 8.37
CA ILE A 33 -5.77 -9.83 7.58
C ILE A 33 -4.44 -9.07 7.43
N ALA A 34 -4.06 -8.80 6.18
CA ALA A 34 -2.85 -8.07 5.87
C ALA A 34 -2.98 -6.56 6.22
N THR A 35 -1.94 -6.01 6.84
CA THR A 35 -1.78 -4.58 7.07
C THR A 35 -0.51 -4.10 6.37
N PHE A 36 -0.64 -3.08 5.54
CA PHE A 36 0.46 -2.45 4.81
C PHE A 36 0.96 -1.25 5.62
N THR A 37 2.22 -1.27 6.03
CA THR A 37 2.86 -0.19 6.78
C THR A 37 3.89 0.53 5.92
N PHE A 38 3.73 1.83 5.77
CA PHE A 38 4.63 2.73 5.04
C PHE A 38 5.36 3.67 6.00
N PRO A 39 6.59 4.10 5.66
CA PRO A 39 7.28 5.13 6.44
C PRO A 39 6.48 6.44 6.42
N GLY A 40 6.54 7.18 7.53
CA GLY A 40 5.90 8.49 7.65
C GLY A 40 6.67 9.58 6.92
N THR A 41 6.69 9.52 5.59
CA THR A 41 7.34 10.53 4.73
C THR A 41 6.31 11.53 4.18
N PHE A 42 6.79 12.68 3.71
CA PHE A 42 5.93 13.69 3.11
C PHE A 42 5.26 13.19 1.83
N GLU A 43 5.98 12.40 1.03
CA GLU A 43 5.48 11.82 -0.21
C GLU A 43 4.30 10.88 0.05
N VAL A 44 4.42 10.00 1.05
CA VAL A 44 3.33 9.08 1.46
C VAL A 44 2.12 9.89 1.92
N ALA A 45 2.33 10.90 2.78
CA ALA A 45 1.25 11.77 3.26
C ALA A 45 0.52 12.50 2.12
N ASN A 46 1.28 13.03 1.15
CA ASN A 46 0.73 13.72 -0.01
C ASN A 46 -0.12 12.78 -0.88
N VAL A 47 0.33 11.55 -1.12
CA VAL A 47 -0.45 10.57 -1.89
C VAL A 47 -1.76 10.20 -1.19
N ILE A 48 -1.74 10.04 0.14
CA ILE A 48 -2.96 9.75 0.91
C ILE A 48 -3.96 10.89 0.76
N MET A 49 -3.52 12.13 0.88
CA MET A 49 -4.39 13.30 0.69
C MET A 49 -4.96 13.36 -0.72
N MET A 50 -4.12 13.13 -1.73
CA MET A 50 -4.55 13.16 -3.13
C MET A 50 -5.50 12.01 -3.48
N TYR A 51 -5.30 10.83 -2.88
CA TYR A 51 -6.14 9.65 -3.11
C TYR A 51 -7.61 9.94 -2.79
N GLU A 52 -7.87 10.57 -1.65
CA GLU A 52 -9.22 10.96 -1.22
C GLU A 52 -9.83 12.05 -2.12
N SER A 53 -9.00 12.89 -2.76
CA SER A 53 -9.45 13.94 -3.68
C SER A 53 -9.57 13.50 -5.14
N GLY A 54 -9.26 12.23 -5.46
CA GLY A 54 -9.28 11.72 -6.84
C GLY A 54 -7.92 11.76 -7.53
N LEU A 55 -6.95 11.04 -6.97
CA LEU A 55 -5.61 10.89 -7.53
C LEU A 55 -5.67 10.27 -8.94
N ASP A 56 -5.11 10.98 -9.92
CA ASP A 56 -4.92 10.45 -11.28
C ASP A 56 -3.65 9.60 -11.35
N VAL A 57 -3.82 8.31 -11.57
CA VAL A 57 -2.72 7.34 -11.70
C VAL A 57 -3.04 6.40 -12.85
N ASP A 58 -2.02 6.00 -13.60
CA ASP A 58 -2.18 4.99 -14.63
C ASP A 58 -2.79 3.69 -14.07
N ALA A 59 -4.00 3.38 -14.53
CA ALA A 59 -4.77 2.26 -14.03
C ALA A 59 -4.08 0.91 -14.27
N ARG A 60 -3.32 0.76 -15.36
CA ARG A 60 -2.59 -0.48 -15.65
C ARG A 60 -1.49 -0.72 -14.61
N THR A 61 -0.79 0.34 -14.22
CA THR A 61 0.28 0.29 -13.23
C THR A 61 -0.26 -0.04 -11.85
N ILE A 62 -1.36 0.60 -11.43
CA ILE A 62 -2.06 0.24 -10.18
C ILE A 62 -2.46 -1.24 -10.19
N LEU A 63 -3.10 -1.73 -11.25
CA LEU A 63 -3.53 -3.13 -11.34
C LEU A 63 -2.34 -4.10 -11.26
N SER A 64 -1.21 -3.76 -11.88
CA SER A 64 0.01 -4.55 -11.82
C SER A 64 0.55 -4.67 -10.39
N ILE A 65 0.72 -3.53 -9.71
CA ILE A 65 1.18 -3.49 -8.31
C ILE A 65 0.22 -4.21 -7.38
N ARG A 66 -1.08 -4.00 -7.55
CA ARG A 66 -2.10 -4.68 -6.76
C ARG A 66 -1.99 -6.20 -6.88
N ASN A 67 -1.79 -6.71 -8.10
CA ASN A 67 -1.60 -8.13 -8.33
C ASN A 67 -0.32 -8.66 -7.68
N GLN A 68 0.76 -7.87 -7.66
CA GLN A 68 1.99 -8.21 -6.94
C GLN A 68 1.76 -8.28 -5.43
N LEU A 69 1.06 -7.30 -4.86
CA LEU A 69 0.68 -7.31 -3.44
C LEU A 69 -0.20 -8.53 -3.11
N PHE A 70 -1.20 -8.84 -3.94
CA PHE A 70 -2.04 -10.04 -3.76
C PHE A 70 -1.21 -11.33 -3.73
N LYS A 71 -0.20 -11.45 -4.61
CA LYS A 71 0.71 -12.60 -4.62
C LYS A 71 1.53 -12.68 -3.33
N ARG A 72 2.07 -11.55 -2.84
CA ARG A 72 2.82 -11.48 -1.57
C ARG A 72 1.95 -11.88 -0.38
N ILE A 73 0.70 -11.41 -0.33
CA ILE A 73 -0.26 -11.75 0.73
C ILE A 73 -0.60 -13.25 0.72
N ARG A 74 -0.78 -13.84 -0.47
CA ARG A 74 -1.05 -15.28 -0.62
C ARG A 74 0.16 -16.15 -0.29
N GLY A 75 1.36 -15.72 -0.68
CA GLY A 75 2.61 -16.43 -0.40
C GLY A 75 2.99 -16.39 1.09
N GLY A 76 2.90 -15.22 1.73
CA GLY A 76 3.25 -15.03 3.14
C GLY A 76 2.26 -15.61 4.15
N ARG A 77 1.19 -16.30 3.70
CA ARG A 77 0.28 -17.06 4.57
C ARG A 77 0.79 -18.47 4.90
N HIS A 78 1.85 -18.91 4.23
CA HIS A 78 2.39 -20.27 4.34
C HIS A 78 3.73 -20.37 5.09
N GLU A 79 4.24 -19.24 5.60
CA GLU A 79 5.40 -19.17 6.50
C GLU A 79 4.92 -18.85 7.92
#